data_AF-A0A242PBD9-F1
#
_entry.id   AF-A0A242PBD9-F1
#
_cell.length_a   1.000
_cell.length_b   1.000
_cell.length_c   1.000
_cell.angle_alpha   90.00
_cell.angle_beta   90.00
_cell.angle_gamma   90.00
#
_symmetry.space_group_name_H-M   'P 1'
#
loop_
_entity.id
_entity.type
_entity.pdbx_description
1 polymer ?
#
loop_
_entity_poly.entity_id
_entity_poly.type
_entity_poly.pdbx_seq_one_letter_code
_entity_poly.pdbx_strand_id
1 'polypeptide(L)'
;MKESELEILGIKIKYKFKAQKYDCDHLIIVFSGFGSSSEFTYDFDNLLHLSYANVLWIKDDFDGHCCYYLCNKMNFIIEEAVITFINNKISELQLTNDKCSIIGFSKGGSAALYYGLKYNFKNILITVPQTKIGSYIDKNWKIVAKHMMGENYTSEQIEKLDSLIFNLFMLDHIKEKNIYLLTSKQDIQYNNEIVPVMDELFKYSNMNFFLSESIFVRAHNQVTSHHAQFILGLLFILTNNISPHMGYKILEGKKGATIKDKTATPLVHIEFINLINNLFFIGGVALLRGIEFNNFSDVDYILRCFNVNSKNFTDLKLAKANRPDLTKKYYNGDFVIYDKAWVTTLKHEGVKLDTLEIGIYELQLIIYARKENIIKKVPLLFDKTLQLQSCYNNRTYNINNSAEKIILEIN
;
A
#
# COMPACT_ATOMS: atom_id res chain seq x y z
N MET A 1 -11.73 8.22 12.86
CA MET A 1 -12.49 9.51 12.83
C MET A 1 -13.49 9.44 11.69
N LYS A 2 -14.64 10.12 11.80
CA LYS A 2 -15.67 10.10 10.74
C LYS A 2 -15.22 11.01 9.59
N GLU A 3 -15.49 10.60 8.35
CA GLU A 3 -15.34 11.44 7.15
C GLU A 3 -16.40 12.55 7.20
N SER A 4 -15.97 13.77 6.88
CA SER A 4 -16.81 14.96 6.75
C SER A 4 -16.71 15.50 5.33
N GLU A 5 -17.73 16.24 4.92
CA GLU A 5 -17.80 16.89 3.62
C GLU A 5 -18.17 18.37 3.81
N LEU A 6 -17.61 19.24 2.99
CA LEU A 6 -18.00 20.65 2.87
C LEU A 6 -17.86 21.10 1.42
N GLU A 7 -18.38 22.27 1.11
CA GLU A 7 -18.31 22.86 -0.23
C GLU A 7 -17.52 24.17 -0.20
N ILE A 8 -16.56 24.31 -1.11
CA ILE A 8 -15.76 25.53 -1.31
C ILE A 8 -15.72 25.82 -2.81
N LEU A 9 -16.11 27.03 -3.21
CA LEU A 9 -16.15 27.43 -4.63
C LEU A 9 -16.96 26.44 -5.51
N GLY A 10 -18.02 25.84 -4.96
CA GLY A 10 -18.84 24.84 -5.65
C GLY A 10 -18.20 23.44 -5.73
N ILE A 11 -17.03 23.23 -5.13
CA ILE A 11 -16.31 21.95 -5.10
C ILE A 11 -16.54 21.28 -3.74
N LYS A 12 -17.02 20.04 -3.78
CA LYS A 12 -17.16 19.20 -2.59
C LYS A 12 -15.81 18.65 -2.17
N ILE A 13 -15.42 18.88 -0.91
CA ILE A 13 -14.16 18.43 -0.34
C ILE A 13 -14.47 17.44 0.80
N LYS A 14 -14.02 16.20 0.63
CA LYS A 14 -14.10 15.16 1.66
C LYS A 14 -12.83 15.15 2.49
N TYR A 15 -12.97 15.17 3.81
CA TYR A 15 -11.84 15.28 4.71
C TYR A 15 -12.08 14.56 6.05
N LYS A 16 -11.00 14.33 6.77
CA LYS A 16 -11.04 13.98 8.21
C LYS A 16 -10.25 15.03 8.97
N PHE A 17 -10.71 15.35 10.17
CA PHE A 17 -10.01 16.27 11.05
C PHE A 17 -9.83 15.66 12.44
N LYS A 18 -8.61 15.80 12.96
CA LYS A 18 -8.24 15.52 14.35
C LYS A 18 -7.81 16.82 14.99
N ALA A 19 -8.49 17.22 16.06
CA ALA A 19 -8.05 18.36 16.87
C ALA A 19 -6.74 18.06 17.61
N GLN A 20 -5.99 19.11 17.92
CA GLN A 20 -4.80 19.01 18.76
C GLN A 20 -5.13 18.50 20.16
N LYS A 21 -4.09 18.02 20.84
CA LYS A 21 -4.07 17.77 22.27
C LYS A 21 -3.07 18.71 22.90
N TYR A 22 -3.37 19.19 24.10
CA TYR A 22 -2.51 20.11 24.85
C TYR A 22 -2.21 21.39 24.05
N ASP A 23 -0.97 21.87 24.13
CA ASP A 23 -0.43 23.10 23.55
C ASP A 23 0.33 22.88 22.22
N CYS A 24 0.03 21.78 21.51
CA CYS A 24 0.67 21.47 20.24
C CYS A 24 0.05 22.30 19.08
N ASP A 25 0.45 23.57 19.02
CA ASP A 25 0.05 24.54 17.99
C ASP A 25 0.78 24.28 16.68
N HIS A 26 0.36 23.20 16.01
CA HIS A 26 0.82 22.80 14.70
C HIS A 26 -0.31 22.12 13.92
N LEU A 27 -0.31 22.29 12.60
CA LEU A 27 -1.24 21.61 11.69
C LEU A 27 -0.47 20.69 10.73
N ILE A 28 -0.78 19.40 10.77
CA ILE A 28 -0.35 18.45 9.76
C ILE A 28 -1.43 18.38 8.68
N ILE A 29 -1.06 18.65 7.42
CA ILE A 29 -1.94 18.56 6.26
C ILE A 29 -1.51 17.33 5.45
N VAL A 30 -2.40 16.35 5.34
CA VAL A 30 -2.11 15.08 4.68
C VAL A 30 -2.82 15.03 3.33
N PHE A 31 -2.03 14.96 2.27
CA PHE A 31 -2.49 14.59 0.94
C PHE A 31 -2.32 13.09 0.76
N SER A 32 -3.43 12.38 0.57
CA SER A 32 -3.45 10.93 0.38
C SER A 32 -3.07 10.52 -1.04
N GLY A 33 -2.37 9.40 -1.15
CA GLY A 33 -2.01 8.71 -2.39
C GLY A 33 -3.17 7.93 -3.02
N PHE A 34 -2.83 6.97 -3.88
CA PHE A 34 -3.79 6.00 -4.41
C PHE A 34 -4.00 4.84 -3.42
N GLY A 35 -5.24 4.39 -3.24
CA GLY A 35 -5.55 3.23 -2.42
C GLY A 35 -5.14 1.90 -3.08
N SER A 36 -4.94 0.85 -2.27
CA SER A 36 -4.60 -0.49 -2.77
C SER A 36 -5.77 -1.22 -3.43
N SER A 37 -7.01 -0.87 -3.05
CA SER A 37 -8.26 -1.51 -3.53
C SER A 37 -9.17 -0.56 -4.30
N SER A 38 -8.84 0.74 -4.34
CA SER A 38 -9.62 1.80 -4.98
C SER A 38 -8.72 3.01 -5.21
N GLU A 39 -9.15 3.99 -6.02
CA GLU A 39 -8.42 5.26 -6.20
C GLU A 39 -8.23 6.02 -4.87
N PHE A 40 -9.17 5.86 -3.92
CA PHE A 40 -9.23 6.63 -2.68
C PHE A 40 -8.61 5.93 -1.47
N THR A 41 -8.03 6.73 -0.56
CA THR A 41 -7.52 6.31 0.74
C THR A 41 -7.38 7.50 1.69
N TYR A 42 -7.08 7.24 2.96
CA TYR A 42 -6.59 8.20 3.94
C TYR A 42 -5.22 7.75 4.45
N ASP A 43 -4.15 8.35 3.94
CA ASP A 43 -2.80 7.94 4.32
C ASP A 43 -2.49 8.32 5.77
N PHE A 44 -1.72 7.45 6.45
CA PHE A 44 -1.34 7.62 7.85
C PHE A 44 -2.50 7.76 8.87
N ASP A 45 -3.77 7.50 8.50
CA ASP A 45 -4.94 7.63 9.41
C ASP A 45 -4.69 6.89 10.73
N ASN A 46 -4.29 5.61 10.64
CA ASN A 46 -4.00 4.76 11.81
C ASN A 46 -2.76 5.20 12.62
N LEU A 47 -1.87 6.01 12.05
CA LEU A 47 -0.57 6.36 12.65
C LEU A 47 -0.58 7.74 13.30
N LEU A 48 -1.22 8.74 12.70
CA LEU A 48 -1.21 10.12 13.22
C LEU A 48 -2.22 10.33 14.35
N HIS A 49 -3.02 9.33 14.71
CA HIS A 49 -3.74 9.32 15.99
C HIS A 49 -2.83 9.50 17.20
N LEU A 50 -1.55 9.11 17.09
CA LEU A 50 -0.53 9.28 18.11
C LEU A 50 0.00 10.72 18.22
N SER A 51 -0.18 11.55 17.19
CA SER A 51 0.29 12.94 17.19
C SER A 51 -0.55 13.81 18.13
N TYR A 52 0.08 14.80 18.77
CA TYR A 52 -0.63 15.84 19.52
C TYR A 52 -1.06 17.02 18.67
N ALA A 53 -0.53 17.18 17.46
CA ALA A 53 -0.92 18.27 16.56
C ALA A 53 -2.35 18.12 16.04
N ASN A 54 -2.88 19.22 15.49
CA ASN A 54 -4.02 19.14 14.58
C ASN A 54 -3.61 18.34 13.34
N VAL A 55 -4.53 17.53 12.83
CA VAL A 55 -4.30 16.77 11.59
C VAL A 55 -5.51 16.91 10.69
N LEU A 56 -5.27 17.44 9.50
CA LEU A 56 -6.24 17.56 8.41
C LEU A 56 -5.86 16.57 7.32
N TRP A 57 -6.69 15.56 7.09
CA TRP A 57 -6.57 14.72 5.92
C TRP A 57 -7.54 15.15 4.85
N ILE A 58 -7.05 15.40 3.64
CA ILE A 58 -7.88 15.70 2.47
C ILE A 58 -7.89 14.46 1.59
N LYS A 59 -9.08 14.03 1.18
CA LYS A 59 -9.26 12.90 0.27
C LYS A 59 -9.32 13.43 -1.16
N ASP A 60 -8.56 12.82 -2.06
CA ASP A 60 -8.58 13.14 -3.49
C ASP A 60 -9.78 12.47 -4.16
N ASP A 61 -10.98 12.94 -3.85
CA ASP A 61 -12.25 12.42 -4.38
C ASP A 61 -13.08 13.59 -4.88
N PHE A 62 -12.86 13.94 -6.15
CA PHE A 62 -13.51 15.04 -6.83
C PHE A 62 -14.29 14.49 -8.02
N ASP A 63 -15.62 14.57 -7.94
CA ASP A 63 -16.54 13.95 -8.91
C ASP A 63 -16.29 12.44 -9.13
N GLY A 64 -15.93 11.73 -8.07
CA GLY A 64 -15.78 10.27 -8.09
C GLY A 64 -14.46 9.77 -8.68
N HIS A 65 -13.48 10.65 -8.89
CA HIS A 65 -12.13 10.29 -9.31
C HIS A 65 -11.06 11.06 -8.55
N CYS A 66 -9.86 10.48 -8.48
CA CYS A 66 -8.67 11.24 -8.08
C CYS A 66 -8.27 12.24 -9.16
N CYS A 67 -7.70 13.38 -8.74
CA CYS A 67 -7.23 14.41 -9.66
C CYS A 67 -5.95 15.11 -9.20
N TYR A 68 -5.15 14.44 -8.34
CA TYR A 68 -3.94 15.02 -7.75
C TYR A 68 -4.23 16.30 -6.94
N TYR A 69 -5.48 16.53 -6.52
CA TYR A 69 -5.93 17.78 -5.92
C TYR A 69 -5.73 19.00 -6.84
N LEU A 70 -5.73 18.82 -8.17
CA LEU A 70 -5.38 19.86 -9.14
C LEU A 70 -6.58 20.28 -9.99
N CYS A 71 -7.08 19.39 -10.85
CA CYS A 71 -7.98 19.81 -11.92
C CYS A 71 -8.90 18.71 -12.44
N ASN A 72 -10.03 19.14 -13.02
CA ASN A 72 -10.93 18.31 -13.81
C ASN A 72 -11.03 18.97 -15.20
N LYS A 73 -10.76 18.21 -16.27
CA LYS A 73 -10.69 18.72 -17.65
C LYS A 73 -9.83 19.98 -17.82
N MET A 74 -8.66 20.01 -17.20
CA MET A 74 -7.72 21.14 -17.15
C MET A 74 -8.26 22.42 -16.50
N ASN A 75 -9.41 22.35 -15.82
CA ASN A 75 -9.90 23.43 -14.96
C ASN A 75 -9.38 23.24 -13.54
N PHE A 76 -8.59 24.20 -13.05
CA PHE A 76 -7.89 24.16 -11.77
C PHE A 76 -8.70 24.71 -10.59
N ILE A 77 -10.02 24.87 -10.73
CA ILE A 77 -10.88 25.30 -9.61
C ILE A 77 -10.82 24.36 -8.39
N ILE A 78 -10.49 23.07 -8.60
CA ILE A 78 -10.26 22.12 -7.51
C ILE A 78 -9.06 22.54 -6.68
N GLU A 79 -7.96 22.93 -7.33
CA GLU A 79 -6.78 23.45 -6.65
C GLU A 79 -7.12 24.67 -5.79
N GLU A 80 -7.85 25.63 -6.37
CA GLU A 80 -8.30 26.84 -5.68
C GLU A 80 -9.20 26.52 -4.48
N ALA A 81 -10.11 25.57 -4.62
CA ALA A 81 -11.00 25.14 -3.55
C ALA A 81 -10.23 24.47 -2.41
N VAL A 82 -9.27 23.60 -2.73
CA VAL A 82 -8.45 22.88 -1.74
C VAL A 82 -7.56 23.85 -0.97
N ILE A 83 -6.86 24.78 -1.62
CA ILE A 83 -6.06 25.76 -0.88
C ILE A 83 -6.93 26.71 -0.06
N THR A 84 -8.10 27.12 -0.57
CA THR A 84 -9.04 27.96 0.16
C THR A 84 -9.53 27.23 1.42
N PHE A 85 -9.84 25.94 1.32
CA PHE A 85 -10.18 25.13 2.49
C PHE A 85 -9.03 25.06 3.51
N ILE A 86 -7.81 24.78 3.05
CA ILE A 86 -6.63 24.72 3.91
C ILE A 86 -6.42 26.05 4.65
N ASN A 87 -6.47 27.18 3.93
CA ASN A 87 -6.30 28.51 4.50
C ASN A 87 -7.40 28.86 5.50
N ASN A 88 -8.66 28.50 5.20
CA ASN A 88 -9.77 28.65 6.14
C ASN A 88 -9.51 27.86 7.43
N LYS A 89 -8.99 26.63 7.31
CA LYS A 89 -8.68 25.80 8.48
C LYS A 89 -7.51 26.35 9.28
N ILE A 90 -6.47 26.87 8.63
CA ILE A 90 -5.34 27.54 9.27
C ILE A 90 -5.82 28.77 10.05
N SER A 91 -6.68 29.59 9.44
CA SER A 91 -7.28 30.77 10.07
C SER A 91 -8.18 30.41 11.26
N GLU A 92 -9.03 29.38 11.12
CA GLU A 92 -9.88 28.84 12.19
C GLU A 92 -9.05 28.39 13.41
N LEU A 93 -7.89 27.78 13.16
CA LEU A 93 -6.95 27.33 14.20
C LEU A 93 -6.03 28.45 14.70
N GLN A 94 -6.13 29.67 14.16
CA GLN A 94 -5.25 30.80 14.48
C GLN A 94 -3.76 30.50 14.28
N LEU A 95 -3.45 29.67 13.27
CA LEU A 95 -2.09 29.29 12.90
C LEU A 95 -1.59 30.09 11.70
N THR A 96 -0.31 29.92 11.40
CA THR A 96 0.37 30.47 10.23
C THR A 96 1.05 29.34 9.43
N ASN A 97 1.43 29.60 8.17
CA ASN A 97 1.99 28.57 7.29
C ASN A 97 3.32 27.94 7.81
N ASP A 98 4.07 28.65 8.66
CA ASP A 98 5.27 28.12 9.33
C ASP A 98 4.96 27.12 10.46
N LYS A 99 3.73 27.14 10.98
CA LYS A 99 3.16 26.17 11.92
C LYS A 99 2.44 25.02 11.22
N CYS A 100 2.67 24.85 9.92
CA CYS A 100 2.07 23.79 9.13
C CYS A 100 3.14 22.86 8.56
N SER A 101 2.82 21.56 8.53
CA SER A 101 3.58 20.55 7.79
C SER A 101 2.67 19.89 6.79
N ILE A 102 3.01 20.02 5.51
CA ILE A 102 2.30 19.32 4.44
C ILE A 102 3.04 18.03 4.13
N ILE A 103 2.28 16.93 4.06
CA ILE A 103 2.87 15.61 3.92
C ILE A 103 2.14 14.80 2.87
N GLY A 104 2.88 13.88 2.24
CA GLY A 104 2.27 12.94 1.31
C GLY A 104 3.23 11.88 0.76
N PHE A 105 2.62 10.86 0.18
CA PHE A 105 3.30 9.72 -0.45
C PHE A 105 2.83 9.55 -1.88
N SER A 106 3.75 9.25 -2.81
CA SER A 106 3.38 8.96 -4.21
C SER A 106 2.60 10.15 -4.79
N LYS A 107 1.36 9.95 -5.24
CA LYS A 107 0.45 11.04 -5.66
C LYS A 107 0.30 12.13 -4.59
N GLY A 108 0.11 11.74 -3.33
CA GLY A 108 0.03 12.68 -2.22
C GLY A 108 1.34 13.45 -2.02
N GLY A 109 2.47 12.81 -2.31
CA GLY A 109 3.79 13.44 -2.28
C GLY A 109 3.92 14.50 -3.37
N SER A 110 3.39 14.24 -4.56
CA SER A 110 3.30 15.22 -5.65
C SER A 110 2.48 16.43 -5.25
N ALA A 111 1.30 16.21 -4.67
CA ALA A 111 0.42 17.28 -4.20
C ALA A 111 1.07 18.09 -3.07
N ALA A 112 1.62 17.43 -2.05
CA ALA A 112 2.36 18.09 -0.99
C ALA A 112 3.51 18.93 -1.57
N LEU A 113 4.33 18.40 -2.48
CA LEU A 113 5.39 19.18 -3.10
C LEU A 113 4.85 20.38 -3.88
N TYR A 114 3.84 20.19 -4.74
CA TYR A 114 3.22 21.25 -5.53
C TYR A 114 2.65 22.38 -4.65
N TYR A 115 1.81 22.03 -3.68
CA TYR A 115 1.17 23.00 -2.79
C TYR A 115 2.20 23.72 -1.90
N GLY A 116 3.23 23.01 -1.45
CA GLY A 116 4.27 23.62 -0.60
C GLY A 116 5.10 24.66 -1.32
N LEU A 117 5.45 24.38 -2.57
CA LEU A 117 6.15 25.31 -3.43
C LEU A 117 5.25 26.51 -3.79
N LYS A 118 4.04 26.25 -4.29
CA LYS A 118 3.14 27.29 -4.81
C LYS A 118 2.57 28.22 -3.74
N TYR A 119 2.23 27.68 -2.57
CA TYR A 119 1.54 28.40 -1.50
C TYR A 119 2.42 28.66 -0.27
N ASN A 120 3.73 28.49 -0.42
CA ASN A 120 4.74 28.86 0.56
C ASN A 120 4.56 28.20 1.94
N PHE A 121 4.24 26.90 1.96
CA PHE A 121 4.35 26.11 3.19
C PHE A 121 5.81 25.79 3.47
N LYS A 122 6.26 26.06 4.70
CA LYS A 122 7.68 25.91 5.04
C LYS A 122 8.10 24.45 5.22
N ASN A 123 7.26 23.61 5.80
CA ASN A 123 7.61 22.21 6.10
C ASN A 123 6.93 21.26 5.09
N ILE A 124 7.74 20.60 4.27
CA ILE A 124 7.30 19.70 3.20
C ILE A 124 7.92 18.33 3.44
N LEU A 125 7.14 17.34 3.87
CA LEU A 125 7.61 15.96 4.13
C LEU A 125 6.99 14.99 3.13
N ILE A 126 7.79 14.56 2.15
CA ILE A 126 7.33 13.79 1.00
C ILE A 126 8.10 12.48 0.86
N THR A 127 7.38 11.48 0.34
CA THR A 127 7.95 10.17 0.04
C THR A 127 7.64 9.78 -1.39
N VAL A 128 8.69 9.44 -2.16
CA VAL A 128 8.62 9.01 -3.58
C VAL A 128 7.56 9.73 -4.44
N PRO A 129 7.55 11.08 -4.47
CA PRO A 129 6.59 11.83 -5.27
C PRO A 129 6.72 11.52 -6.77
N GLN A 130 5.60 11.54 -7.51
CA GLN A 130 5.66 11.69 -8.97
C GLN A 130 5.78 13.16 -9.33
N THR A 131 6.79 13.52 -10.09
CA THR A 131 6.97 14.90 -10.58
C THR A 131 6.35 15.09 -11.96
N LYS A 132 6.26 14.02 -12.76
CA LYS A 132 5.65 14.01 -14.09
C LYS A 132 4.24 13.44 -14.03
N ILE A 133 3.32 14.26 -13.52
CA ILE A 133 1.95 13.86 -13.20
C ILE A 133 1.20 13.36 -14.44
N GLY A 134 1.25 14.10 -15.55
CA GLY A 134 0.55 13.79 -16.79
C GLY A 134 1.00 12.46 -17.40
N SER A 135 2.32 12.28 -17.55
CA SER A 135 2.90 11.04 -18.06
C SER A 135 2.57 9.84 -17.17
N TYR A 136 2.59 10.03 -15.84
CA TYR A 136 2.29 8.95 -14.91
C TYR A 136 0.85 8.47 -15.00
N ILE A 137 -0.13 9.39 -15.01
CA ILE A 137 -1.55 9.04 -15.09
C ILE A 137 -1.94 8.53 -16.47
N ASP A 138 -1.36 9.06 -17.56
CA ASP A 138 -1.61 8.55 -18.91
C ASP A 138 -1.22 7.07 -19.04
N LYS A 139 -0.07 6.71 -18.46
CA LYS A 139 0.47 5.35 -18.50
C LYS A 139 -0.24 4.38 -17.56
N ASN A 140 -0.51 4.80 -16.32
CA ASN A 140 -0.90 3.88 -15.24
C ASN A 140 -2.37 4.03 -14.81
N TRP A 141 -3.00 5.18 -15.06
CA TRP A 141 -4.33 5.53 -14.55
C TRP A 141 -5.17 6.25 -15.62
N LYS A 142 -5.44 5.58 -16.74
CA LYS A 142 -6.10 6.18 -17.91
C LYS A 142 -7.44 6.87 -17.59
N ILE A 143 -8.20 6.33 -16.64
CA ILE A 143 -9.47 6.94 -16.18
C ILE A 143 -9.20 8.28 -15.49
N VAL A 144 -8.21 8.35 -14.59
CA VAL A 144 -7.75 9.59 -13.94
C VAL A 144 -7.22 10.58 -14.98
N ALA A 145 -6.46 10.11 -15.98
CA ALA A 145 -5.98 10.95 -17.07
C ALA A 145 -7.13 11.62 -17.84
N LYS A 146 -8.18 10.86 -18.18
CA LYS A 146 -9.39 11.39 -18.83
C LYS A 146 -10.18 12.35 -17.94
N HIS A 147 -10.24 12.07 -16.64
CA HIS A 147 -10.89 12.95 -15.67
C HIS A 147 -10.14 14.30 -15.59
N MET A 148 -8.81 14.26 -15.44
CA MET A 148 -7.99 15.47 -15.31
C MET A 148 -7.84 16.25 -16.62
N MET A 149 -7.72 15.60 -17.78
CA MET A 149 -7.39 16.24 -19.06
C MET A 149 -8.55 16.27 -20.08
N GLY A 150 -9.64 15.57 -19.83
CA GLY A 150 -10.77 15.38 -20.76
C GLY A 150 -10.65 14.10 -21.59
N GLU A 151 -11.71 13.65 -22.28
CA GLU A 151 -11.71 12.35 -23.00
C GLU A 151 -10.71 12.25 -24.15
N ASN A 152 -10.52 13.34 -24.89
CA ASN A 152 -9.68 13.40 -26.10
C ASN A 152 -8.43 14.25 -25.86
N TYR A 153 -7.76 14.00 -24.73
CA TYR A 153 -6.61 14.81 -24.35
C TYR A 153 -5.40 14.62 -25.27
N THR A 154 -4.57 15.64 -25.35
CA THR A 154 -3.40 15.71 -26.24
C THR A 154 -2.08 15.58 -25.47
N SER A 155 -0.98 15.36 -26.19
CA SER A 155 0.37 15.40 -25.61
C SER A 155 0.69 16.73 -24.96
N GLU A 156 0.14 17.85 -25.46
CA GLU A 156 0.30 19.17 -24.85
C GLU A 156 -0.27 19.23 -23.43
N GLN A 157 -1.43 18.60 -23.18
CA GLN A 157 -2.03 18.55 -21.85
C GLN A 157 -1.22 17.66 -20.90
N ILE A 158 -0.67 16.55 -21.41
CA ILE A 158 0.27 15.69 -20.66
C ILE A 158 1.49 16.51 -20.23
N GLU A 159 2.13 17.20 -21.18
CA GLU A 159 3.32 18.03 -20.94
C GLU A 159 3.03 19.19 -19.98
N LYS A 160 1.84 19.79 -20.08
CA LYS A 160 1.40 20.85 -19.18
C LYS A 160 1.31 20.36 -17.73
N LEU A 161 0.76 19.17 -17.50
CA LEU A 161 0.71 18.57 -16.16
C LEU A 161 2.10 18.12 -15.66
N ASP A 162 2.95 17.59 -16.55
CA ASP A 162 4.32 17.19 -16.21
C ASP A 162 5.21 18.37 -15.81
N SER A 163 4.94 19.54 -16.37
CA SER A 163 5.75 20.75 -16.14
C SER A 163 5.38 21.48 -14.85
N LEU A 164 4.25 21.16 -14.19
CA LEU A 164 3.74 21.92 -13.05
C LEU A 164 4.75 22.06 -11.90
N ILE A 165 5.24 20.94 -11.38
CA ILE A 165 6.18 20.93 -10.25
C ILE A 165 7.54 21.50 -10.68
N PHE A 166 8.01 21.14 -11.87
CA PHE A 166 9.28 21.62 -12.38
C PHE A 166 9.30 23.14 -12.55
N ASN A 167 8.24 23.72 -13.12
CA ASN A 167 8.10 25.17 -13.27
C ASN A 167 8.06 25.88 -11.92
N LEU A 168 7.45 25.29 -10.89
CA LEU A 168 7.47 25.85 -9.54
C LEU A 168 8.88 25.92 -8.97
N PHE A 169 9.72 24.91 -9.17
CA PHE A 169 11.12 24.97 -8.73
C PHE A 169 11.89 26.14 -9.37
N MET A 170 11.67 26.36 -10.67
CA MET A 170 12.34 27.42 -11.44
C MET A 170 11.88 28.82 -11.05
N LEU A 171 10.60 28.99 -10.72
CA LEU A 171 9.99 30.28 -10.39
C LEU A 171 10.07 30.63 -8.89
N ASP A 172 10.31 29.65 -8.02
CA ASP A 172 10.31 29.87 -6.57
C ASP A 172 11.59 30.60 -6.12
N HIS A 173 11.45 31.89 -5.82
CA HIS A 173 12.53 32.72 -5.28
C HIS A 173 12.74 32.55 -3.76
N ILE A 174 11.81 31.89 -3.05
CA ILE A 174 11.87 31.70 -1.59
C ILE A 174 12.47 30.33 -1.29
N LYS A 175 13.81 30.25 -1.26
CA LYS A 175 14.53 28.99 -1.00
C LYS A 175 14.66 28.63 0.50
N GLU A 176 14.02 29.40 1.37
CA GLU A 176 13.92 29.17 2.82
C GLU A 176 12.77 28.21 3.16
N LYS A 177 12.84 26.99 2.64
CA LYS A 177 11.88 25.90 2.92
C LYS A 177 12.60 24.66 3.45
N ASN A 178 11.90 23.93 4.31
CA ASN A 178 12.33 22.68 4.93
C ASN A 178 11.72 21.53 4.12
N ILE A 179 12.50 20.97 3.20
CA ILE A 179 12.05 19.86 2.35
C ILE A 179 12.69 18.57 2.86
N TYR A 180 11.86 17.58 3.15
CA TYR A 180 12.26 16.25 3.60
C TYR A 180 11.77 15.22 2.58
N LEU A 181 12.67 14.74 1.73
CA LEU A 181 12.38 13.76 0.70
C LEU A 181 12.97 12.40 1.08
N LEU A 182 12.11 11.40 1.24
CA LEU A 182 12.53 10.00 1.37
C LEU A 182 12.23 9.21 0.10
N THR A 183 13.23 8.51 -0.42
CA THR A 183 13.13 7.73 -1.65
C THR A 183 13.99 6.46 -1.60
N SER A 184 14.00 5.66 -2.67
CA SER A 184 14.81 4.45 -2.81
C SER A 184 15.23 4.25 -4.26
N LYS A 185 16.48 3.83 -4.50
CA LYS A 185 16.91 3.37 -5.84
C LYS A 185 16.19 2.10 -6.29
N GLN A 186 15.60 1.34 -5.35
CA GLN A 186 14.79 0.16 -5.64
C GLN A 186 13.34 0.50 -6.03
N ASP A 187 12.97 1.78 -5.96
CA ASP A 187 11.74 2.24 -6.56
C ASP A 187 11.94 2.38 -8.08
N ILE A 188 11.12 1.67 -8.86
CA ILE A 188 11.13 1.74 -10.32
C ILE A 188 10.88 3.16 -10.86
N GLN A 189 10.27 4.03 -10.06
CA GLN A 189 9.99 5.41 -10.41
C GLN A 189 11.17 6.36 -10.12
N TYR A 190 12.18 5.95 -9.34
CA TYR A 190 13.26 6.82 -8.87
C TYR A 190 13.97 7.59 -10.00
N ASN A 191 14.38 6.89 -11.06
CA ASN A 191 15.13 7.49 -12.16
C ASN A 191 14.29 8.46 -13.00
N ASN A 192 12.97 8.26 -13.06
CA ASN A 192 12.08 9.05 -13.91
C ASN A 192 11.42 10.21 -13.16
N GLU A 193 11.22 10.06 -11.85
CA GLU A 193 10.49 11.03 -11.02
C GLU A 193 11.37 11.82 -10.07
N ILE A 194 12.48 11.25 -9.57
CA ILE A 194 13.29 11.92 -8.54
C ILE A 194 14.57 12.50 -9.11
N VAL A 195 15.30 11.71 -9.89
CA VAL A 195 16.57 12.14 -10.49
C VAL A 195 16.42 13.44 -11.30
N PRO A 196 15.37 13.65 -12.13
CA PRO A 196 15.27 14.84 -12.97
C PRO A 196 15.08 16.16 -12.21
N VAL A 197 14.61 16.12 -10.96
CA VAL A 197 14.37 17.32 -10.13
C VAL A 197 15.38 17.47 -9.00
N MET A 198 16.38 16.59 -8.93
CA MET A 198 17.29 16.51 -7.80
C MET A 198 18.10 17.81 -7.63
N ASP A 199 18.67 18.35 -8.71
CA ASP A 199 19.44 19.59 -8.66
C ASP A 199 18.61 20.78 -8.18
N GLU A 200 17.34 20.84 -8.59
CA GLU A 200 16.41 21.88 -8.15
C GLU A 200 16.06 21.75 -6.65
N LEU A 201 15.85 20.53 -6.17
CA LEU A 201 15.62 20.26 -4.75
C LEU A 201 16.80 20.69 -3.88
N PHE A 202 18.04 20.49 -4.34
CA PHE A 202 19.23 20.88 -3.58
C PHE A 202 19.49 22.40 -3.55
N LYS A 203 18.72 23.22 -4.27
CA LYS A 203 18.77 24.69 -4.15
C LYS A 203 18.07 25.22 -2.90
N TYR A 204 17.30 24.40 -2.19
CA TYR A 204 16.62 24.81 -0.96
C TYR A 204 17.56 24.75 0.25
N SER A 205 17.56 25.81 1.05
CA SER A 205 18.47 26.00 2.19
C SER A 205 18.40 24.88 3.23
N ASN A 206 17.21 24.31 3.45
CA ASN A 206 17.01 23.17 4.33
C ASN A 206 16.45 21.96 3.56
N MET A 207 17.15 21.55 2.51
CA MET A 207 16.90 20.30 1.82
C MET A 207 17.46 19.11 2.62
N ASN A 208 16.63 18.09 2.83
CA ASN A 208 16.92 16.86 3.54
C ASN A 208 16.55 15.67 2.67
N PHE A 209 17.56 14.92 2.22
CA PHE A 209 17.39 13.82 1.28
C PHE A 209 17.73 12.50 1.96
N PHE A 210 16.75 11.60 2.04
CA PHE A 210 16.88 10.29 2.65
C PHE A 210 16.81 9.21 1.57
N LEU A 211 17.88 8.43 1.42
CA LEU A 211 17.94 7.30 0.53
C LEU A 211 17.79 5.99 1.31
N SER A 212 16.73 5.24 1.06
CA SER A 212 16.52 3.92 1.64
C SER A 212 17.43 2.87 0.99
N GLU A 213 18.30 2.25 1.80
CA GLU A 213 19.11 1.09 1.40
C GLU A 213 18.80 -0.12 2.30
N SER A 214 17.56 -0.62 2.17
CA SER A 214 17.06 -1.76 2.95
C SER A 214 16.66 -2.90 2.04
N ILE A 215 17.06 -4.12 2.40
CA ILE A 215 16.68 -5.35 1.68
C ILE A 215 15.15 -5.58 1.66
N PHE A 216 14.40 -4.96 2.58
CA PHE A 216 12.93 -5.04 2.61
C PHE A 216 12.23 -4.02 1.71
N VAL A 217 12.97 -3.06 1.13
CA VAL A 217 12.42 -2.07 0.20
C VAL A 217 12.82 -2.48 -1.22
N ARG A 218 11.88 -3.14 -1.92
CA ARG A 218 12.07 -3.72 -3.26
C ARG A 218 11.07 -3.18 -4.29
N ALA A 219 10.17 -2.30 -3.87
CA ALA A 219 9.14 -1.70 -4.70
C ALA A 219 8.66 -0.35 -4.15
N HIS A 220 8.02 0.43 -5.03
CA HIS A 220 7.47 1.76 -4.74
C HIS A 220 6.62 1.82 -3.45
N ASN A 221 5.66 0.89 -3.31
CA ASN A 221 4.74 0.84 -2.16
C ASN A 221 5.39 0.40 -0.83
N GLN A 222 6.66 -0.01 -0.85
CA GLN A 222 7.39 -0.46 0.33
C GLN A 222 8.23 0.63 0.97
N VAL A 223 8.60 1.71 0.24
CA VAL A 223 9.48 2.76 0.75
C VAL A 223 8.89 3.40 2.01
N THR A 224 7.67 3.93 1.90
CA THR A 224 6.99 4.63 3.00
C THR A 224 6.60 3.71 4.14
N SER A 225 6.03 2.55 3.84
CA SER A 225 5.58 1.59 4.85
C SER A 225 6.75 0.96 5.63
N HIS A 226 7.92 0.80 5.00
CA HIS A 226 9.13 0.35 5.69
C HIS A 226 9.66 1.41 6.67
N HIS A 227 9.61 2.68 6.27
CA HIS A 227 10.19 3.80 7.03
C HIS A 227 9.16 4.59 7.85
N ALA A 228 7.98 4.03 8.11
CA ALA A 228 6.91 4.69 8.85
C ALA A 228 7.39 5.24 10.22
N GLN A 229 8.24 4.49 10.93
CA GLN A 229 8.81 4.95 12.21
C GLN A 229 9.69 6.19 12.04
N PHE A 230 10.56 6.21 11.02
CA PHE A 230 11.43 7.35 10.73
C PHE A 230 10.61 8.59 10.35
N ILE A 231 9.62 8.41 9.47
CA ILE A 231 8.71 9.47 9.01
C ILE A 231 7.96 10.08 10.20
N LEU A 232 7.39 9.25 11.08
CA LEU A 232 6.68 9.72 12.27
C LEU A 232 7.60 10.45 13.25
N GLY A 233 8.81 9.94 13.47
CA GLY A 233 9.79 10.60 14.34
C GLY A 233 10.13 12.00 13.84
N LEU A 234 10.42 12.14 12.55
CA LEU A 234 10.66 13.44 11.91
C LEU A 234 9.43 14.36 12.00
N LEU A 235 8.25 13.83 11.69
CA LEU A 235 7.02 14.60 11.76
C LEU A 235 6.74 15.10 13.18
N PHE A 236 7.03 14.30 14.21
CA PHE A 236 6.84 14.73 15.60
C PHE A 236 7.85 15.81 16.02
N ILE A 237 9.06 15.82 15.46
CA ILE A 237 9.99 16.95 15.63
C ILE A 237 9.39 18.22 15.00
N LEU A 238 8.85 18.11 13.78
CA LEU A 238 8.20 19.24 13.09
C LEU A 238 7.00 19.79 13.86
N THR A 239 6.19 18.93 14.50
CA THR A 239 5.05 19.38 15.32
C THR A 239 5.46 20.11 16.59
N ASN A 240 6.73 19.99 17.01
CA ASN A 240 7.31 20.81 18.06
C ASN A 240 7.90 22.13 17.50
N ASN A 241 7.58 22.48 16.26
CA ASN A 241 8.06 23.66 15.55
C ASN A 241 9.59 23.71 15.42
N ILE A 242 10.22 22.53 15.37
CA ILE A 242 11.66 22.37 15.14
C ILE A 242 11.83 21.84 13.71
N SER A 243 12.64 22.52 12.91
CA SER A 243 12.93 22.14 11.52
C SER A 243 14.35 21.61 11.40
N PRO A 244 14.61 20.32 11.69
CA PRO A 244 15.96 19.79 11.71
C PRO A 244 16.59 19.83 10.32
N HIS A 245 17.89 20.14 10.26
CA HIS A 245 18.71 19.93 9.06
C HIS A 245 19.55 18.66 9.25
N MET A 246 19.18 17.61 8.52
CA MET A 246 19.86 16.32 8.44
C MET A 246 20.65 16.16 7.14
N GLY A 247 20.41 16.99 6.12
CA GLY A 247 21.12 16.92 4.83
C GLY A 247 20.89 15.60 4.09
N TYR A 248 21.93 15.08 3.42
CA TYR A 248 21.88 13.78 2.75
C TYR A 248 22.16 12.64 3.73
N LYS A 249 21.24 11.68 3.83
CA LYS A 249 21.39 10.48 4.67
C LYS A 249 20.98 9.22 3.93
N ILE A 250 21.75 8.16 4.13
CA ILE A 250 21.38 6.80 3.73
C ILE A 250 20.75 6.14 4.94
N LEU A 251 19.52 5.66 4.78
CA LEU A 251 18.82 4.84 5.77
C LEU A 251 19.19 3.38 5.51
N GLU A 252 20.32 2.96 6.09
CA GLU A 252 20.87 1.61 5.91
C GLU A 252 20.03 0.55 6.63
N GLY A 253 19.77 -0.56 5.94
CA GLY A 253 19.29 -1.80 6.54
C GLY A 253 20.40 -2.84 6.64
N LYS A 254 20.07 -4.00 7.23
CA LYS A 254 20.95 -5.16 7.23
C LYS A 254 21.31 -5.52 5.78
N LYS A 255 22.61 -5.58 5.47
CA LYS A 255 23.13 -6.04 4.17
C LYS A 255 23.11 -7.58 4.12
N GLY A 256 22.95 -8.14 2.92
CA GLY A 256 22.68 -9.55 2.63
C GLY A 256 23.14 -10.55 3.69
N ALA A 257 22.19 -11.21 4.33
CA ALA A 257 22.46 -12.27 5.29
C ALA A 257 22.37 -13.63 4.61
N THR A 258 23.35 -14.50 4.81
CA THR A 258 23.22 -15.91 4.44
C THR A 258 22.04 -16.50 5.19
N ILE A 259 21.11 -17.14 4.47
CA ILE A 259 19.99 -17.87 5.07
C ILE A 259 20.56 -19.01 5.92
N LYS A 260 20.41 -18.93 7.24
CA LYS A 260 20.90 -19.92 8.21
C LYS A 260 19.94 -21.11 8.33
N ASP A 261 18.66 -20.84 8.51
CA ASP A 261 17.62 -21.87 8.57
C ASP A 261 17.23 -22.27 7.15
N LYS A 262 17.59 -23.50 6.75
CA LYS A 262 17.17 -24.14 5.48
C LYS A 262 16.41 -25.44 5.74
N THR A 263 15.73 -25.54 6.89
CA THR A 263 15.05 -26.77 7.32
C THR A 263 13.88 -27.17 6.41
N ALA A 264 13.38 -26.24 5.60
CA ALA A 264 12.14 -26.38 4.85
C ALA A 264 10.95 -26.78 5.74
N THR A 265 10.98 -26.38 7.03
CA THR A 265 9.88 -26.62 7.96
C THR A 265 8.64 -25.87 7.47
N PRO A 266 7.50 -26.55 7.28
CA PRO A 266 6.29 -25.90 6.80
C PRO A 266 5.72 -25.00 7.89
N LEU A 267 5.35 -23.78 7.50
CA LEU A 267 4.53 -22.87 8.29
C LEU A 267 3.27 -22.59 7.48
N VAL A 268 2.13 -23.04 8.00
CA VAL A 268 0.82 -22.85 7.39
C VAL A 268 -0.10 -22.17 8.37
N HIS A 269 -0.74 -21.08 7.93
CA HIS A 269 -1.75 -20.36 8.69
C HIS A 269 -2.87 -19.95 7.74
N ILE A 270 -4.03 -20.58 7.89
CA ILE A 270 -5.19 -20.34 7.03
C ILE A 270 -6.04 -19.24 7.63
N GLU A 271 -6.28 -18.17 6.88
CA GLU A 271 -7.04 -17.01 7.34
C GLU A 271 -8.54 -17.15 7.08
N PHE A 272 -8.92 -17.82 5.98
CA PHE A 272 -10.31 -18.16 5.72
C PHE A 272 -10.45 -19.45 4.93
N ILE A 273 -11.58 -20.11 5.15
CA ILE A 273 -12.13 -21.18 4.32
C ILE A 273 -13.60 -20.84 4.10
N ASN A 274 -14.09 -21.00 2.88
CA ASN A 274 -15.50 -20.81 2.57
C ASN A 274 -15.98 -21.87 1.58
N LEU A 275 -17.29 -22.09 1.55
CA LEU A 275 -17.95 -23.05 0.68
C LEU A 275 -19.20 -22.41 0.10
N ILE A 276 -19.29 -22.36 -1.22
CA ILE A 276 -20.47 -21.87 -1.94
C ILE A 276 -20.80 -22.89 -3.02
N ASN A 277 -21.99 -23.49 -2.95
CA ASN A 277 -22.39 -24.62 -3.79
C ASN A 277 -21.38 -25.77 -3.69
N ASN A 278 -20.69 -26.12 -4.79
CA ASN A 278 -19.62 -27.11 -4.84
C ASN A 278 -18.21 -26.49 -4.90
N LEU A 279 -18.10 -25.18 -4.65
CA LEU A 279 -16.84 -24.43 -4.75
C LEU A 279 -16.22 -24.24 -3.37
N PHE A 280 -15.03 -24.80 -3.20
CA PHE A 280 -14.20 -24.60 -2.02
C PHE A 280 -13.31 -23.37 -2.20
N PHE A 281 -13.30 -22.48 -1.22
CA PHE A 281 -12.44 -21.30 -1.17
C PHE A 281 -11.51 -21.41 0.01
N ILE A 282 -10.26 -20.99 -0.18
CA ILE A 282 -9.23 -20.94 0.85
C ILE A 282 -8.38 -19.70 0.65
N GLY A 283 -7.93 -19.12 1.75
CA GLY A 283 -6.90 -18.09 1.73
C GLY A 283 -6.06 -18.14 2.98
N GLY A 284 -4.76 -18.06 2.82
CA GLY A 284 -3.83 -18.06 3.94
C GLY A 284 -2.38 -18.09 3.49
N VAL A 285 -1.49 -18.32 4.44
CA VAL A 285 -0.06 -18.43 4.19
C VAL A 285 0.37 -19.89 4.27
N ALA A 286 1.22 -20.30 3.33
CA ALA A 286 1.89 -21.59 3.36
C ALA A 286 3.33 -21.43 2.84
N LEU A 287 4.30 -21.40 3.75
CA LEU A 287 5.73 -21.24 3.41
C LEU A 287 6.58 -22.40 3.93
N LEU A 288 7.79 -22.55 3.38
CA LEU A 288 8.81 -23.47 3.90
C LEU A 288 9.98 -22.64 4.41
N ARG A 289 10.37 -22.83 5.68
CA ARG A 289 11.46 -22.07 6.30
C ARG A 289 12.76 -22.22 5.52
N GLY A 290 13.33 -21.08 5.12
CA GLY A 290 14.59 -21.02 4.39
C GLY A 290 14.50 -21.14 2.88
N ILE A 291 13.29 -21.34 2.35
CA ILE A 291 13.06 -21.59 0.93
C ILE A 291 12.38 -20.36 0.32
N GLU A 292 12.97 -19.81 -0.74
CA GLU A 292 12.49 -18.59 -1.36
C GLU A 292 11.33 -18.82 -2.32
N PHE A 293 10.23 -18.12 -2.11
CA PHE A 293 9.07 -18.05 -3.01
C PHE A 293 8.97 -16.64 -3.63
N ASN A 294 9.98 -16.27 -4.40
CA ASN A 294 10.06 -14.95 -5.05
C ASN A 294 9.16 -14.89 -6.30
N ASN A 295 9.23 -15.90 -7.14
CA ASN A 295 8.49 -16.01 -8.40
C ASN A 295 7.31 -16.96 -8.28
N PHE A 296 6.29 -16.77 -9.12
CA PHE A 296 5.14 -17.68 -9.15
C PHE A 296 5.56 -19.13 -9.47
N SER A 297 6.64 -19.34 -10.22
CA SER A 297 7.18 -20.66 -10.52
C SER A 297 7.83 -21.36 -9.32
N ASP A 298 8.12 -20.65 -8.22
CA ASP A 298 8.96 -21.19 -7.15
C ASP A 298 8.21 -22.19 -6.27
N VAL A 299 6.88 -22.06 -6.17
CA VAL A 299 6.03 -22.93 -5.33
C VAL A 299 4.74 -23.30 -6.04
N ASP A 300 4.26 -24.52 -5.86
CA ASP A 300 2.87 -24.91 -6.14
C ASP A 300 2.15 -25.39 -4.88
N TYR A 301 0.86 -25.11 -4.85
CA TYR A 301 -0.06 -25.53 -3.79
C TYR A 301 -1.10 -26.49 -4.35
N ILE A 302 -1.34 -27.57 -3.63
CA ILE A 302 -2.34 -28.58 -3.98
C ILE A 302 -3.16 -28.89 -2.74
N LEU A 303 -4.49 -28.80 -2.87
CA LEU A 303 -5.42 -29.33 -1.89
C LEU A 303 -5.57 -30.83 -2.16
N ARG A 304 -5.08 -31.66 -1.25
CA ARG A 304 -5.27 -33.09 -1.30
C ARG A 304 -6.49 -33.47 -0.46
N CYS A 305 -7.47 -34.09 -1.10
CA CYS A 305 -8.64 -34.67 -0.45
C CYS A 305 -8.40 -36.17 -0.27
N PHE A 306 -8.02 -36.60 0.93
CA PHE A 306 -7.75 -38.01 1.24
C PHE A 306 -9.03 -38.70 1.74
N ASN A 307 -9.55 -39.66 0.97
CA ASN A 307 -10.76 -40.39 1.35
C ASN A 307 -10.45 -41.37 2.50
N VAL A 308 -11.12 -41.20 3.63
CA VAL A 308 -10.85 -41.96 4.86
C VAL A 308 -11.18 -43.44 4.69
N ASN A 309 -12.19 -43.77 3.87
CA ASN A 309 -12.68 -45.14 3.67
C ASN A 309 -11.87 -45.88 2.62
N SER A 310 -11.75 -45.32 1.40
CA SER A 310 -11.06 -45.99 0.29
C SER A 310 -9.53 -45.88 0.35
N LYS A 311 -8.99 -44.97 1.18
CA LYS A 311 -7.56 -44.63 1.26
C LYS A 311 -6.97 -44.04 -0.03
N ASN A 312 -7.82 -43.71 -1.01
CA ASN A 312 -7.44 -42.98 -2.21
C ASN A 312 -7.41 -41.48 -1.93
N PHE A 313 -6.77 -40.72 -2.83
CA PHE A 313 -6.76 -39.27 -2.75
C PHE A 313 -7.02 -38.63 -4.12
N THR A 314 -7.60 -37.44 -4.08
CA THR A 314 -7.74 -36.57 -5.24
C THR A 314 -7.01 -35.27 -4.96
N ASP A 315 -6.19 -34.84 -5.92
CA ASP A 315 -5.38 -33.62 -5.82
C ASP A 315 -6.05 -32.51 -6.64
N LEU A 316 -6.42 -31.43 -5.96
CA LEU A 316 -7.02 -30.25 -6.57
C LEU A 316 -6.02 -29.09 -6.54
N LYS A 317 -5.73 -28.53 -7.71
CA LYS A 317 -4.74 -27.45 -7.84
C LYS A 317 -5.23 -26.17 -7.17
N LEU A 318 -4.40 -25.58 -6.33
CA LEU A 318 -4.60 -24.24 -5.79
C LEU A 318 -3.73 -23.22 -6.55
N ALA A 319 -4.00 -21.95 -6.30
CA ALA A 319 -3.24 -20.82 -6.81
C ALA A 319 -2.45 -20.14 -5.68
N LYS A 320 -1.70 -19.11 -6.07
CA LYS A 320 -0.94 -18.26 -5.16
C LYS A 320 -1.12 -16.79 -5.52
N ALA A 321 -1.05 -15.91 -4.52
CA ALA A 321 -1.13 -14.47 -4.71
C ALA A 321 0.21 -13.79 -4.39
N ASN A 322 0.46 -12.63 -5.01
CA ASN A 322 1.60 -11.80 -4.68
C ASN A 322 1.32 -10.98 -3.41
N ARG A 323 1.99 -11.33 -2.31
CA ARG A 323 1.89 -10.68 -1.00
C ARG A 323 3.29 -10.36 -0.45
N PRO A 324 3.94 -9.28 -0.93
CA PRO A 324 5.29 -8.91 -0.49
C PRO A 324 5.42 -8.60 1.00
N ASP A 325 4.31 -8.28 1.66
CA ASP A 325 4.21 -8.10 3.11
C ASP A 325 4.62 -9.35 3.90
N LEU A 326 4.44 -10.55 3.32
CA LEU A 326 4.78 -11.81 3.97
C LEU A 326 6.28 -11.95 4.25
N THR A 327 7.15 -11.41 3.39
CA THR A 327 8.60 -11.42 3.65
C THR A 327 8.93 -10.69 4.97
N LYS A 328 8.29 -9.54 5.23
CA LYS A 328 8.49 -8.80 6.49
C LYS A 328 7.81 -9.52 7.66
N LYS A 329 6.59 -10.02 7.46
CA LYS A 329 5.79 -10.71 8.50
C LYS A 329 6.48 -11.96 9.05
N TYR A 330 7.15 -12.73 8.20
CA TYR A 330 7.78 -13.99 8.58
C TYR A 330 9.30 -13.92 8.75
N TYR A 331 9.88 -12.71 8.76
CA TYR A 331 11.29 -12.51 9.06
C TYR A 331 11.62 -13.05 10.46
N ASN A 332 12.60 -13.95 10.54
CA ASN A 332 13.06 -14.60 11.77
C ASN A 332 14.57 -14.40 12.01
N GLY A 333 15.16 -13.37 11.39
CA GLY A 333 16.62 -13.13 11.39
C GLY A 333 17.29 -13.47 10.05
N ASP A 334 16.70 -14.38 9.28
CA ASP A 334 17.07 -14.69 7.90
C ASP A 334 16.16 -13.95 6.92
N PHE A 335 16.77 -13.31 5.93
CA PHE A 335 16.01 -12.67 4.86
C PHE A 335 15.70 -13.70 3.78
N VAL A 336 14.46 -14.18 3.78
CA VAL A 336 13.94 -15.13 2.80
C VAL A 336 12.72 -14.52 2.14
N ILE A 337 12.69 -14.49 0.81
CA ILE A 337 11.58 -13.89 0.08
C ILE A 337 10.38 -14.84 0.08
N TYR A 338 9.27 -14.43 0.69
CA TYR A 338 8.02 -15.21 0.76
C TYR A 338 6.86 -14.57 -0.02
N ASP A 339 7.18 -13.76 -1.03
CA ASP A 339 6.19 -12.92 -1.72
C ASP A 339 5.08 -13.72 -2.41
N LYS A 340 5.32 -14.99 -2.76
CA LYS A 340 4.32 -15.89 -3.37
C LYS A 340 3.82 -16.97 -2.41
N ALA A 341 4.02 -16.77 -1.11
CA ALA A 341 3.63 -17.75 -0.08
C ALA A 341 2.13 -17.75 0.27
N TRP A 342 1.35 -16.82 -0.29
CA TRP A 342 -0.09 -16.77 -0.05
C TRP A 342 -0.80 -17.80 -0.92
N VAL A 343 -1.40 -18.82 -0.31
CA VAL A 343 -2.22 -19.81 -0.99
C VAL A 343 -3.66 -19.30 -1.16
N THR A 344 -4.25 -19.51 -2.33
CA THR A 344 -5.62 -19.08 -2.66
C THR A 344 -6.21 -19.97 -3.76
N THR A 345 -7.48 -19.80 -4.10
CA THR A 345 -8.05 -20.38 -5.34
C THR A 345 -7.73 -19.52 -6.55
N LEU A 346 -7.69 -20.14 -7.74
CA LEU A 346 -7.40 -19.42 -8.98
C LEU A 346 -8.46 -18.34 -9.22
N LYS A 347 -7.99 -17.10 -9.47
CA LYS A 347 -8.84 -15.92 -9.70
C LYS A 347 -9.91 -15.66 -8.62
N HIS A 348 -9.76 -16.26 -7.43
CA HIS A 348 -10.79 -16.24 -6.38
C HIS A 348 -12.14 -16.84 -6.82
N GLU A 349 -12.14 -17.78 -7.77
CA GLU A 349 -13.35 -18.42 -8.32
C GLU A 349 -13.73 -19.74 -7.63
N GLY A 350 -13.02 -20.10 -6.56
CA GLY A 350 -13.18 -21.39 -5.88
C GLY A 350 -12.55 -22.56 -6.65
N VAL A 351 -12.47 -23.72 -5.99
CA VAL A 351 -12.07 -24.99 -6.59
C VAL A 351 -13.25 -25.94 -6.53
N LYS A 352 -13.57 -26.56 -7.67
CA LYS A 352 -14.71 -27.47 -7.78
C LYS A 352 -14.46 -28.79 -7.05
N LEU A 353 -15.43 -29.18 -6.23
CA LEU A 353 -15.44 -30.44 -5.49
C LEU A 353 -16.25 -31.55 -6.19
N ASP A 354 -16.86 -31.26 -7.35
CA ASP A 354 -17.69 -32.21 -8.11
C ASP A 354 -16.93 -33.44 -8.62
N THR A 355 -15.62 -33.30 -8.81
CA THR A 355 -14.70 -34.39 -9.16
C THR A 355 -14.50 -35.41 -8.03
N LEU A 356 -14.94 -35.10 -6.80
CA LEU A 356 -14.90 -36.01 -5.67
C LEU A 356 -16.14 -36.90 -5.65
N GLU A 357 -15.93 -38.16 -5.27
CA GLU A 357 -17.00 -39.12 -5.01
C GLU A 357 -17.67 -38.82 -3.66
N ILE A 358 -18.82 -39.44 -3.41
CA ILE A 358 -19.48 -39.41 -2.09
C ILE A 358 -18.54 -40.07 -1.06
N GLY A 359 -18.38 -39.44 0.10
CA GLY A 359 -17.51 -39.94 1.15
C GLY A 359 -16.97 -38.87 2.09
N ILE A 360 -16.07 -39.31 2.96
CA ILE A 360 -15.45 -38.48 4.00
C ILE A 360 -13.98 -38.29 3.65
N TYR A 361 -13.55 -37.04 3.58
CA TYR A 361 -12.22 -36.63 3.15
C TYR A 361 -11.50 -35.84 4.23
N GLU A 362 -10.26 -36.25 4.53
CA GLU A 362 -9.30 -35.43 5.26
C GLU A 362 -8.58 -34.49 4.30
N LEU A 363 -8.66 -33.19 4.59
CA LEU A 363 -8.02 -32.18 3.75
C LEU A 363 -6.57 -31.97 4.18
N GLN A 364 -5.67 -32.03 3.21
CA GLN A 364 -4.24 -31.79 3.38
C GLN A 364 -3.77 -30.73 2.38
N LEU A 365 -2.77 -29.94 2.78
CA LEU A 365 -2.08 -29.02 1.88
C LEU A 365 -0.74 -29.62 1.49
N ILE A 366 -0.50 -29.69 0.18
CA ILE A 366 0.83 -29.97 -0.36
C ILE A 366 1.47 -28.66 -0.78
N ILE A 367 2.69 -28.44 -0.29
CA ILE A 367 3.57 -27.35 -0.69
C ILE A 367 4.70 -27.97 -1.48
N TYR A 368 4.80 -27.63 -2.76
CA TYR A 368 5.87 -28.10 -3.63
C TYR A 368 6.78 -26.93 -4.00
N ALA A 369 7.95 -26.86 -3.37
CA ALA A 369 9.00 -25.92 -3.73
C ALA A 369 9.77 -26.48 -4.93
N ARG A 370 9.57 -25.90 -6.11
CA ARG A 370 10.04 -26.45 -7.39
C ARG A 370 11.55 -26.39 -7.54
N LYS A 371 12.17 -25.27 -7.15
CA LYS A 371 13.61 -25.05 -7.33
C LYS A 371 14.44 -26.06 -6.55
N GLU A 372 14.04 -26.34 -5.32
CA GLU A 372 14.72 -27.24 -4.40
C GLU A 372 14.20 -28.69 -4.50
N ASN A 373 13.16 -28.91 -5.32
CA ASN A 373 12.46 -30.19 -5.44
C ASN A 373 11.97 -30.74 -4.08
N ILE A 374 11.46 -29.86 -3.21
CA ILE A 374 10.98 -30.22 -1.87
C ILE A 374 9.45 -30.28 -1.86
N ILE A 375 8.90 -31.43 -1.45
CA ILE A 375 7.47 -31.61 -1.26
C ILE A 375 7.19 -31.79 0.24
N LYS A 376 6.36 -30.92 0.81
CA LYS A 376 5.82 -31.09 2.16
C LYS A 376 4.32 -31.30 2.08
N LYS A 377 3.83 -32.33 2.77
CA LYS A 377 2.41 -32.61 2.95
C LYS A 377 2.08 -32.33 4.40
N VAL A 378 1.11 -31.46 4.64
CA VAL A 378 0.67 -31.10 5.99
C VAL A 378 -0.84 -31.22 6.11
N PRO A 379 -1.37 -31.64 7.27
CA PRO A 379 -2.79 -31.51 7.56
C PRO A 379 -3.22 -30.06 7.37
N LEU A 380 -4.39 -29.85 6.76
CA LEU A 380 -4.98 -28.52 6.71
C LEU A 380 -5.61 -28.22 8.07
N LEU A 381 -5.15 -27.16 8.72
CA LEU A 381 -5.63 -26.70 10.02
C LEU A 381 -6.28 -25.32 9.89
N PHE A 382 -7.24 -25.05 10.76
CA PHE A 382 -7.92 -23.76 10.85
C PHE A 382 -8.21 -23.45 12.31
N ASP A 383 -7.74 -22.30 12.79
CA ASP A 383 -7.71 -21.96 14.22
C ASP A 383 -9.08 -21.58 14.80
N LYS A 384 -10.10 -21.41 13.95
CA LYS A 384 -11.47 -21.08 14.34
C LYS A 384 -12.38 -22.28 14.10
N THR A 385 -13.50 -22.36 14.83
CA THR A 385 -14.54 -23.34 14.53
C THR A 385 -15.06 -23.15 13.11
N LEU A 386 -15.04 -24.22 12.33
CA LEU A 386 -15.50 -24.30 10.95
C LEU A 386 -16.70 -25.25 10.92
N GLN A 387 -17.86 -24.73 10.53
CA GLN A 387 -19.07 -25.50 10.26
C GLN A 387 -19.72 -24.87 9.04
N LEU A 388 -19.44 -25.43 7.86
CA LEU A 388 -19.96 -24.96 6.59
C LEU A 388 -20.78 -26.07 5.95
N GLN A 389 -21.93 -25.71 5.40
CA GLN A 389 -22.79 -26.62 4.65
C GLN A 389 -23.23 -25.94 3.36
N SER A 390 -23.22 -26.69 2.26
CA SER A 390 -23.81 -26.24 1.00
C SER A 390 -24.40 -27.40 0.21
N CYS A 391 -25.45 -27.13 -0.55
CA CYS A 391 -26.12 -28.12 -1.38
C CYS A 391 -26.00 -27.74 -2.85
N TYR A 392 -25.61 -28.69 -3.70
CA TYR A 392 -25.50 -28.48 -5.15
C TYR A 392 -25.70 -29.80 -5.90
N ASN A 393 -26.57 -29.80 -6.92
CA ASN A 393 -26.90 -30.97 -7.74
C ASN A 393 -27.20 -32.24 -6.92
N ASN A 394 -28.12 -32.15 -5.95
CA ASN A 394 -28.52 -33.23 -5.04
C ASN A 394 -27.39 -33.82 -4.17
N ARG A 395 -26.23 -33.13 -4.08
CA ARG A 395 -25.17 -33.46 -3.13
C ARG A 395 -25.10 -32.43 -2.02
N THR A 396 -24.80 -32.88 -0.82
CA THR A 396 -24.53 -32.01 0.34
C THR A 396 -23.05 -32.05 0.67
N TYR A 397 -22.43 -30.88 0.75
CA TYR A 397 -21.03 -30.69 1.11
C TYR A 397 -20.97 -30.09 2.51
N ASN A 398 -20.38 -30.80 3.46
CA ASN A 398 -20.19 -30.36 4.83
C ASN A 398 -18.70 -30.24 5.13
N ILE A 399 -18.26 -29.09 5.65
CA ILE A 399 -16.88 -28.89 6.09
C ILE A 399 -16.88 -28.57 7.56
N ASN A 400 -16.19 -29.43 8.32
CA ASN A 400 -16.00 -29.28 9.76
C ASN A 400 -14.52 -29.39 10.11
N ASN A 401 -14.10 -28.77 11.20
CA ASN A 401 -12.74 -28.93 11.71
C ASN A 401 -12.69 -29.50 13.13
N SER A 402 -11.53 -30.08 13.44
CA SER A 402 -11.07 -30.42 14.78
C SER A 402 -9.72 -29.74 15.00
N ALA A 403 -9.13 -29.92 16.19
CA ALA A 403 -7.80 -29.39 16.48
C ALA A 403 -6.69 -29.92 15.55
N GLU A 404 -6.88 -31.09 14.93
CA GLU A 404 -5.82 -31.79 14.19
C GLU A 404 -6.09 -31.89 12.68
N LYS A 405 -7.31 -31.60 12.22
CA LYS A 405 -7.69 -31.78 10.81
C LYS A 405 -8.98 -31.08 10.44
N ILE A 406 -9.14 -30.86 9.13
CA ILE A 406 -10.39 -30.46 8.48
C ILE A 406 -10.95 -31.65 7.71
N ILE A 407 -12.25 -31.89 7.90
CA ILE A 407 -13.02 -32.92 7.24
C ILE A 407 -13.99 -32.28 6.24
N LEU A 408 -13.99 -32.80 5.02
CA LEU A 408 -15.03 -32.58 4.02
C LEU A 408 -15.85 -33.87 3.89
N GLU A 409 -17.14 -33.78 4.15
CA GLU A 409 -18.10 -34.85 3.94
C GLU A 409 -19.00 -34.51 2.75
N ILE A 410 -19.12 -35.44 1.81
CA ILE A 410 -19.96 -35.32 0.62
C ILE A 410 -21.00 -36.43 0.69
N ASN A 411 -22.27 -36.03 0.76
CA ASN A 411 -23.44 -36.92 0.80
C ASN A 411 -24.26 -36.80 -0.48
#